data_AF-G0M5B6-F1
#
_entry.id   AF-G0M5B6-F1
#
_cell.length_a   1.000
_cell.length_b   1.000
_cell.length_c   1.000
_cell.angle_alpha   90.00
_cell.angle_beta   90.00
_cell.angle_gamma   90.00
#
_symmetry.space_group_name_H-M   'P 1'
#
loop_
_entity.id
_entity.type
_entity.pdbx_description
1 polymer ?
#
loop_
_entity_poly.entity_id
_entity_poly.type
_entity_poly.pdbx_seq_one_letter_code
_entity_poly.pdbx_strand_id
1 'polypeptide(L)'
;MQKEVELRQQAQRDIQGLIVKLSERPDQSGDLLDIIDVLAQVDKKIGTVRNPEALVNRLVNYIRSVAIKGRLHFPDDEEKLMIDLGTIGQKAGLNGAYMADFSDKSQFYGMLEEVPQH
;
A
#
# COMPACT_ATOMS: atom_id res chain seq x y z
N MET A 1 15.36 12.30 -11.61
CA MET A 1 15.13 11.38 -12.75
C MET A 1 15.59 9.97 -12.41
N GLN A 2 16.88 9.63 -12.36
CA GLN A 2 17.31 8.23 -12.09
C GLN A 2 16.85 7.67 -10.73
N LYS A 3 17.10 8.40 -9.64
CA LYS A 3 16.70 7.99 -8.27
C LYS A 3 15.19 7.80 -8.10
N GLU A 4 14.40 8.58 -8.84
CA GLU A 4 12.94 8.50 -8.79
C GLU A 4 12.43 7.25 -9.53
N VAL A 5 13.01 6.95 -10.69
CA VAL A 5 12.73 5.72 -11.45
C VAL A 5 13.07 4.49 -10.61
N GLU A 6 14.23 4.47 -9.97
CA GLU A 6 14.65 3.39 -9.07
C GLU A 6 13.70 3.21 -7.88
N LEU A 7 13.25 4.32 -7.28
CA LEU A 7 12.27 4.29 -6.19
C LEU A 7 10.93 3.72 -6.65
N ARG A 8 10.40 4.16 -7.79
CA ARG A 8 9.14 3.64 -8.34
C ARG A 8 9.25 2.15 -8.63
N GLN A 9 10.34 1.72 -9.25
CA GLN A 9 10.59 0.31 -9.54
C GLN A 9 10.73 -0.54 -8.26
N GLN A 10 11.40 -0.01 -7.23
CA GLN A 10 11.52 -0.69 -5.94
C GLN A 10 10.14 -0.84 -5.28
N ALA A 11 9.39 0.27 -5.15
CA ALA A 11 8.04 0.23 -4.59
C ALA A 11 7.14 -0.75 -5.35
N GLN A 12 7.20 -0.73 -6.68
CA GLN A 12 6.41 -1.63 -7.52
C GLN A 12 6.76 -3.10 -7.28
N ARG A 13 8.05 -3.44 -7.21
CA ARG A 13 8.49 -4.81 -6.88
C ARG A 13 8.02 -5.26 -5.51
N ASP A 14 8.13 -4.40 -4.51
CA ASP A 14 7.76 -4.76 -3.13
C ASP A 14 6.23 -4.91 -2.99
N ILE A 15 5.46 -4.04 -3.66
CA ILE A 15 3.99 -4.14 -3.74
C ILE A 15 3.59 -5.45 -4.41
N GLN A 16 4.15 -5.78 -5.58
CA GLN A 16 3.83 -7.02 -6.30
C GLN A 16 4.22 -8.26 -5.49
N GLY A 17 5.39 -8.23 -4.85
CA GLY A 17 5.82 -9.30 -3.95
C GLY A 17 4.84 -9.51 -2.79
N LEU A 18 4.33 -8.42 -2.22
CA LEU A 18 3.37 -8.50 -1.12
C LEU A 18 2.01 -9.00 -1.61
N ILE A 19 1.52 -8.54 -2.76
CA ILE A 19 0.27 -9.02 -3.37
C ILE A 19 0.31 -10.54 -3.55
N VAL A 20 1.39 -11.08 -4.12
CA VAL A 20 1.54 -12.53 -4.32
C VAL A 20 1.42 -13.27 -3.00
N LYS A 21 2.18 -12.86 -1.98
CA LYS A 21 2.16 -13.50 -0.66
C LYS A 21 0.77 -13.47 -0.01
N LEU A 22 0.12 -12.31 -0.02
CA LEU A 22 -1.21 -12.16 0.58
C LEU A 22 -2.28 -12.95 -0.19
N SER A 23 -2.17 -13.04 -1.51
CA SER A 23 -3.11 -13.80 -2.35
C SER A 23 -2.99 -15.32 -2.16
N GLU A 24 -1.83 -15.80 -1.72
CA GLU A 24 -1.58 -17.21 -1.42
C GLU A 24 -2.04 -17.62 -0.01
N ARG A 25 -2.45 -16.67 0.83
CA ARG A 25 -2.91 -16.96 2.19
C ARG A 25 -4.21 -17.78 2.16
N PRO A 26 -4.37 -18.75 3.08
CA PRO A 26 -5.61 -19.52 3.20
C PRO A 26 -6.77 -18.68 3.77
N ASP A 27 -6.46 -17.70 4.62
CA ASP A 27 -7.42 -16.68 5.03
C ASP A 27 -7.54 -15.64 3.91
N GLN A 28 -8.76 -15.36 3.49
CA GLN A 28 -9.13 -14.33 2.50
C GLN A 28 -10.26 -13.47 3.06
N SER A 29 -10.08 -13.03 4.31
CA SER A 29 -10.99 -12.10 4.98
C SER A 29 -11.16 -10.79 4.21
N GLY A 30 -12.31 -10.12 4.38
CA GLY A 30 -12.59 -8.85 3.70
C GLY A 30 -11.50 -7.79 3.94
N ASP A 31 -10.95 -7.72 5.17
CA ASP A 31 -9.84 -6.84 5.51
C ASP A 31 -8.55 -7.18 4.72
N LEU A 32 -8.27 -8.47 4.47
CA LEU A 32 -7.13 -8.88 3.65
C LEU A 32 -7.36 -8.55 2.17
N LEU A 33 -8.55 -8.82 1.65
CA LEU A 33 -8.94 -8.49 0.28
C LEU A 33 -8.89 -6.98 0.03
N ASP A 34 -9.31 -6.18 1.01
CA ASP A 34 -9.19 -4.73 1.01
C ASP A 34 -7.73 -4.25 0.88
N ILE A 35 -6.81 -4.87 1.63
CA ILE A 35 -5.36 -4.62 1.50
C ILE A 35 -4.86 -4.98 0.11
N ILE A 36 -5.23 -6.14 -0.42
CA ILE A 36 -4.80 -6.61 -1.76
C ILE A 36 -5.29 -5.64 -2.84
N ASP A 37 -6.55 -5.20 -2.76
CA ASP A 37 -7.13 -4.24 -3.69
C ASP A 37 -6.39 -2.91 -3.68
N VAL A 38 -6.07 -2.38 -2.50
CA VAL A 38 -5.30 -1.14 -2.37
C VAL A 38 -3.87 -1.30 -2.88
N LEU A 39 -3.21 -2.42 -2.60
CA LEU A 39 -1.90 -2.73 -3.15
C LEU A 39 -1.93 -2.74 -4.69
N ALA A 40 -2.89 -3.46 -5.29
CA ALA A 40 -3.06 -3.52 -6.73
C ALA A 40 -3.37 -2.13 -7.33
N GLN A 41 -4.15 -1.31 -6.62
CA GLN A 41 -4.48 0.03 -7.07
C GLN A 41 -3.27 0.98 -7.01
N VAL A 42 -2.40 0.83 -6.01
CA VAL A 42 -1.15 1.58 -5.93
C VAL A 42 -0.16 1.12 -6.99
N ASP A 43 -0.06 -0.19 -7.27
CA ASP A 43 0.78 -0.74 -8.35
C ASP A 43 0.47 -0.08 -9.71
N LYS A 44 -0.82 0.08 -10.04
CA LYS A 44 -1.26 0.75 -11.27
C LYS A 44 -0.85 2.23 -11.33
N LYS A 45 -0.77 2.91 -10.19
CA LYS A 45 -0.60 4.37 -10.09
C LYS A 45 0.83 4.82 -9.82
N ILE A 46 1.65 3.96 -9.20
CA ILE A 46 2.99 4.33 -8.71
C ILE A 46 3.94 4.71 -9.84
N GLY A 47 3.70 4.25 -11.08
CA GLY A 47 4.49 4.63 -12.25
C GLY A 47 4.28 6.07 -12.72
N THR A 48 3.13 6.70 -12.41
CA THR A 48 2.71 7.97 -13.04
C THR A 48 2.38 9.08 -12.05
N VAL A 49 2.12 8.76 -10.77
CA VAL A 49 1.77 9.75 -9.74
C VAL A 49 2.89 10.78 -9.53
N ARG A 50 2.55 12.06 -9.30
CA ARG A 50 3.52 13.15 -9.11
C ARG A 50 4.42 12.98 -7.88
N ASN A 51 3.89 12.38 -6.81
CA ASN A 51 4.61 12.15 -5.55
C ASN A 51 4.44 10.67 -5.13
N PRO A 52 5.31 9.76 -5.61
CA PRO A 52 5.21 8.35 -5.32
C PRO A 52 5.43 8.03 -3.84
N GLU A 53 6.31 8.74 -3.16
CA GLU A 53 6.59 8.56 -1.72
C GLU A 53 5.33 8.81 -0.88
N ALA A 54 4.57 9.87 -1.17
CA ALA A 54 3.33 10.17 -0.45
C ALA A 54 2.22 9.15 -0.72
N LEU A 55 2.19 8.53 -1.92
CA LEU A 55 1.27 7.44 -2.21
C LEU A 55 1.62 6.18 -1.42
N VAL A 56 2.91 5.83 -1.36
CA VAL A 56 3.41 4.68 -0.57
C VAL A 56 3.21 4.90 0.93
N ASN A 57 3.41 6.13 1.43
CA ASN A 57 3.13 6.44 2.84
C ASN A 57 1.66 6.19 3.20
N ARG A 58 0.72 6.63 2.35
CA ARG A 58 -0.71 6.36 2.53
C ARG A 58 -1.00 4.86 2.49
N LEU A 59 -0.43 4.13 1.54
CA LEU A 59 -0.55 2.67 1.43
C LEU A 59 -0.15 1.98 2.74
N VAL A 60 1.05 2.27 3.25
CA VAL A 60 1.58 1.62 4.47
C VAL A 60 0.71 1.92 5.68
N ASN A 61 0.23 3.16 5.81
CA ASN A 61 -0.67 3.53 6.91
C ASN A 61 -2.05 2.86 6.78
N TYR A 62 -2.57 2.72 5.56
CA TYR A 62 -3.80 1.98 5.30
C TYR A 62 -3.66 0.52 5.70
N ILE A 63 -2.61 -0.15 5.24
CA ILE A 63 -2.35 -1.56 5.60
C ILE A 63 -2.27 -1.72 7.12
N ARG A 64 -1.56 -0.84 7.83
CA ARG A 64 -1.49 -0.87 9.30
C ARG A 64 -2.86 -0.69 9.95
N SER A 65 -3.66 0.24 9.47
CA SER A 65 -5.00 0.51 10.01
C SER A 65 -5.92 -0.70 9.85
N VAL A 66 -6.00 -1.25 8.63
CA VAL A 66 -6.82 -2.42 8.31
C VAL A 66 -6.33 -3.67 9.02
N ALA A 67 -5.01 -3.88 9.11
CA ALA A 67 -4.44 -4.99 9.84
C ALA A 67 -4.76 -4.96 11.34
N ILE A 68 -4.73 -3.79 11.97
CA ILE A 68 -5.12 -3.64 13.38
C ILE A 68 -6.61 -3.99 13.56
N LYS A 69 -7.48 -3.48 12.68
CA LYS A 69 -8.92 -3.77 12.70
C LYS A 69 -9.20 -5.27 12.52
N GLY A 70 -8.61 -5.88 11.49
CA GLY A 70 -8.80 -7.29 11.13
C GLY A 70 -7.97 -8.27 11.96
N ARG A 71 -7.12 -7.78 12.88
CA ARG A 71 -6.17 -8.57 13.67
C ARG A 71 -5.27 -9.45 12.79
N LEU A 72 -4.83 -8.88 11.67
CA LEU A 72 -3.97 -9.56 10.71
C LEU A 72 -2.52 -9.58 11.21
N HIS A 73 -1.90 -10.75 11.18
CA HIS A 73 -0.49 -10.94 11.47
C HIS A 73 0.29 -11.09 10.16
N PHE A 74 1.45 -10.44 10.07
CA PHE A 74 2.37 -10.55 8.94
C PHE A 74 3.60 -11.36 9.37
N PRO A 75 3.92 -12.48 8.70
CA PRO A 75 5.18 -13.19 8.92
C PRO A 75 6.38 -12.37 8.43
N ASP A 76 7.58 -12.74 8.86
CA ASP A 76 8.83 -12.00 8.65
C ASP A 76 9.08 -11.59 7.18
N ASP A 77 8.71 -12.45 6.23
CA ASP A 77 8.94 -12.22 4.80
C ASP A 77 7.98 -11.18 4.19
N GLU A 78 6.76 -11.08 4.71
CA GLU A 78 5.82 -10.01 4.37
C GLU A 78 6.13 -8.73 5.14
N GLU A 79 6.52 -8.84 6.42
CA GLU A 79 6.93 -7.70 7.23
C GLU A 79 8.13 -6.98 6.63
N LYS A 80 9.09 -7.72 6.08
CA LYS A 80 10.23 -7.14 5.36
C LYS A 80 9.79 -6.24 4.20
N LEU A 81 8.84 -6.70 3.38
CA LEU A 81 8.30 -5.89 2.27
C LEU A 81 7.59 -4.63 2.80
N MET A 82 6.85 -4.77 3.91
CA MET A 82 6.21 -3.63 4.58
C MET A 82 7.22 -2.63 5.14
N ILE A 83 8.37 -3.08 5.66
CA ILE A 83 9.46 -2.23 6.14
C ILE A 83 10.12 -1.48 4.97
N ASP A 84 10.37 -2.16 3.85
CA ASP A 84 10.98 -1.56 2.65
C ASP A 84 10.05 -0.47 2.07
N LEU A 85 8.76 -0.75 1.96
CA LEU A 85 7.73 0.24 1.59
C LEU A 85 7.66 1.38 2.60
N GLY A 86 7.71 1.09 3.90
CA GLY A 86 7.74 2.11 4.96
C GLY A 86 8.92 3.07 4.84
N THR A 87 10.10 2.55 4.49
CA THR A 87 11.31 3.35 4.25
C THR A 87 11.16 4.29 3.05
N ILE A 88 10.45 3.85 2.01
CA ILE A 88 10.08 4.70 0.87
C ILE A 88 9.09 5.78 1.32
N GLY A 89 8.03 5.39 2.03
CA GLY A 89 6.99 6.31 2.51
C GLY A 89 7.51 7.43 3.41
N GLN A 90 8.48 7.14 4.28
CA GLN A 90 9.10 8.14 5.16
C GLN A 90 9.77 9.30 4.39
N LYS A 91 10.22 9.08 3.15
CA LYS A 91 10.81 10.13 2.30
C LYS A 91 9.80 11.18 1.86
N ALA A 92 8.49 10.94 2.03
CA ALA A 92 7.45 11.94 1.79
C ALA A 92 7.53 13.15 2.75
N GLY A 93 8.27 13.02 3.87
CA GLY A 93 8.46 14.06 4.87
C GLY A 93 7.22 14.31 5.74
N LEU A 94 7.37 15.17 6.75
CA LEU A 94 6.36 15.48 7.77
C LEU A 94 5.09 16.18 7.22
N ASN A 95 5.10 16.66 5.98
CA ASN A 95 3.98 17.40 5.37
C ASN A 95 2.87 16.50 4.82
N GLY A 96 3.01 15.18 4.91
CA GLY A 96 2.07 14.19 4.37
C GLY A 96 1.08 13.67 5.41
N ALA A 97 0.13 14.49 5.82
CA ALA A 97 -1.14 14.07 6.40
C ALA A 97 -1.12 13.20 7.69
N TYR A 98 -0.57 13.71 8.80
CA TYR A 98 -0.72 13.09 10.13
C TYR A 98 -2.18 13.03 10.65
N MET A 99 -3.16 13.56 9.88
CA MET A 99 -4.58 13.69 10.22
C MET A 99 -5.53 13.03 9.20
N ALA A 100 -5.01 12.28 8.22
CA ALA A 100 -5.88 11.60 7.27
C ALA A 100 -6.52 10.36 7.91
N ASP A 101 -7.78 10.10 7.56
CA ASP A 101 -8.38 8.80 7.80
C ASP A 101 -7.72 7.77 6.87
N PHE A 102 -6.75 7.04 7.42
CA PHE A 102 -6.04 5.99 6.70
C PHE A 102 -6.84 4.70 6.60
N SER A 103 -8.07 4.62 7.14
CA SER A 103 -8.90 3.42 7.01
C SER A 103 -9.79 3.43 5.76
N ASP A 104 -9.95 4.59 5.11
CA ASP A 104 -10.81 4.73 3.94
C ASP A 104 -10.11 4.22 2.66
N LYS A 105 -10.61 3.11 2.11
CA LYS A 105 -10.13 2.50 0.86
C LYS A 105 -10.30 3.41 -0.35
N SER A 106 -11.32 4.25 -0.37
CA SER A 106 -11.69 5.09 -1.53
C SER A 106 -10.61 6.12 -1.87
N GLN A 107 -9.75 6.50 -0.92
CA GLN A 107 -8.66 7.46 -1.13
C GLN A 107 -7.62 7.02 -2.18
N PHE A 108 -7.59 5.74 -2.53
CA PHE A 108 -6.70 5.18 -3.54
C PHE A 108 -7.33 5.11 -4.93
N TYR A 109 -8.62 5.45 -5.07
CA TYR A 109 -9.39 5.34 -6.31
C TYR A 109 -9.72 6.73 -6.85
N GLY A 110 -9.82 6.84 -8.16
CA GLY A 110 -10.32 8.03 -8.85
C GLY A 110 -11.85 8.09 -8.79
N MET A 111 -12.41 9.26 -9.08
CA MET A 111 -13.86 9.51 -9.03
C MET A 111 -14.70 8.55 -9.89
N LEU A 112 -14.12 8.03 -10.98
CA LEU A 112 -14.79 7.12 -11.92
C LEU A 112 -14.33 5.66 -11.78
N GLU A 113 -13.42 5.37 -10.86
CA GLU A 113 -12.96 4.00 -10.62
C GLU A 113 -13.89 3.32 -9.62
N GLU A 114 -14.30 2.09 -9.92
CA GLU A 114 -15.09 1.27 -9.00
C GLU A 114 -14.22 0.86 -7.79
N VAL A 115 -14.77 1.05 -6.58
CA VAL A 115 -14.12 0.64 -5.33
C VAL A 115 -14.71 -0.71 -4.92
N PRO A 116 -13.95 -1.81 -4.99
CA PRO A 116 -14.46 -3.13 -4.60
C PRO A 116 -14.94 -3.15 -3.15
N GLN A 117 -16.01 -3.88 -2.88
CA GLN A 117 -16.62 -4.07 -1.56
C GLN A 117 -16.62 -5.57 -1.21
N HIS A 118 -16.24 -5.92 0.02
CA HIS A 118 -16.15 -7.30 0.52
C HIS A 118 -16.93 -7.49 1.82
#